data_AF-A0A0F7GX02-F1
#
_entry.id   AF-A0A0F7GX02-F1
#
_cell.length_a   1.000
_cell.length_b   1.000
_cell.length_c   1.000
_cell.angle_alpha   90.00
_cell.angle_beta   90.00
_cell.angle_gamma   90.00
#
_symmetry.space_group_name_H-M   'P 1'
#
loop_
_entity.id
_entity.type
_entity.pdbx_description
1 polymer ?
#
loop_
_entity_poly.entity_id
_entity_poly.type
_entity_poly.pdbx_seq_one_letter_code
_entity_poly.pdbx_strand_id
1 'polypeptide(L)'
;MAVRTLVLRANLACISASVNSHVKHSWEETKKLQYSKVSRRIGGIATMASVLLAGDAVFNKEGANGFEFGMVPLDEQTVEQAEGGVRGHAQALLGVKSLLESESWKEAQKELRRNSAYLKQDLYTIINSKPGIQRPPLRKTYKDLFTNVVNLDYAARDKDAATVWECYKNIVITVDDLLSRI
;
A
#
# COMPACT_ATOMS: atom_id res chain seq x y z
N MET A 1 9.76 -69.33 27.14
CA MET A 1 9.03 -69.35 25.84
C MET A 1 7.78 -68.50 25.96
N ALA A 2 7.71 -67.39 25.22
CA ALA A 2 6.47 -66.74 24.76
C ALA A 2 6.88 -65.55 23.89
N VAL A 3 7.09 -65.83 22.61
CA VAL A 3 7.30 -64.85 21.56
C VAL A 3 5.97 -64.14 21.32
N ARG A 4 5.94 -62.81 21.45
CA ARG A 4 4.81 -61.99 20.97
C ARG A 4 5.31 -61.00 19.94
N THR A 5 5.08 -61.40 18.70
CA THR A 5 5.29 -60.68 17.45
C THR A 5 4.36 -59.46 17.40
N LEU A 6 4.92 -58.26 17.34
CA LEU A 6 4.15 -57.06 17.01
C LEU A 6 4.29 -56.77 15.52
N VAL A 7 3.15 -56.90 14.84
CA VAL A 7 2.93 -56.71 13.41
C VAL A 7 3.15 -55.24 13.04
N LEU A 8 4.11 -54.99 12.16
CA LEU A 8 4.35 -53.70 11.54
C LEU A 8 3.32 -53.51 10.41
N ARG A 9 2.23 -52.80 10.70
CA ARG A 9 1.22 -52.43 9.69
C ARG A 9 1.65 -51.14 9.00
N ALA A 10 2.18 -51.27 7.79
CA ALA A 10 2.38 -50.15 6.87
C ALA A 10 0.99 -49.65 6.41
N ASN A 11 0.59 -48.45 6.86
CA ASN A 11 -0.52 -47.72 6.27
C ASN A 11 0.06 -46.67 5.33
N LEU A 12 0.06 -47.00 4.04
CA LEU A 12 0.27 -46.06 2.94
C LEU A 12 -0.88 -45.03 2.96
N ALA A 13 -0.58 -43.81 3.39
CA ALA A 13 -1.46 -42.67 3.13
C ALA A 13 -1.27 -42.26 1.67
N CYS A 14 -2.21 -42.69 0.82
CA CYS A 14 -2.35 -42.20 -0.54
C CYS A 14 -2.91 -40.77 -0.45
N ILE A 15 -2.03 -39.77 -0.46
CA ILE A 15 -2.42 -38.36 -0.54
C ILE A 15 -2.72 -38.08 -2.02
N SER A 16 -4.00 -38.06 -2.38
CA SER A 16 -4.45 -37.52 -3.66
C SER A 16 -4.42 -35.99 -3.58
N ALA A 17 -3.41 -35.38 -4.19
CA ALA A 17 -3.39 -33.94 -4.44
C ALA A 17 -4.28 -33.64 -5.66
N SER A 18 -5.42 -32.99 -5.44
CA SER A 18 -6.18 -32.35 -6.51
C SER A 18 -5.43 -31.08 -6.96
N VAL A 19 -4.77 -31.17 -8.11
CA VAL A 19 -4.21 -29.99 -8.78
C VAL A 19 -5.35 -29.34 -9.56
N ASN A 20 -5.93 -28.27 -9.00
CA ASN A 20 -6.71 -27.32 -9.78
C ASN A 20 -5.75 -26.54 -10.68
N SER A 21 -5.65 -26.93 -11.95
CA SER A 21 -5.01 -26.11 -12.98
C SER A 21 -6.06 -25.16 -13.55
N HIS A 22 -6.03 -23.90 -13.11
CA HIS A 22 -6.73 -22.83 -13.82
C HIS A 22 -6.00 -22.57 -15.14
N VAL A 23 -6.61 -23.07 -16.21
CA VAL A 23 -6.30 -22.74 -17.60
C VAL A 23 -6.44 -21.23 -17.79
N LYS A 24 -5.33 -20.55 -18.08
CA LYS A 24 -5.35 -19.17 -18.59
C LYS A 24 -5.89 -19.23 -20.02
N HIS A 25 -7.12 -18.78 -20.21
CA HIS A 25 -7.64 -18.48 -21.54
C HIS A 25 -6.91 -17.24 -22.08
N SER A 26 -6.01 -17.49 -23.03
CA SER A 26 -5.45 -16.48 -23.93
C SER A 26 -6.60 -15.91 -24.77
N TRP A 27 -6.83 -14.60 -24.65
CA TRP A 27 -7.66 -13.86 -25.60
C TRP A 27 -6.75 -13.26 -26.66
N GLU A 28 -6.66 -13.95 -27.80
CA GLU A 28 -6.27 -13.35 -29.07
C GLU A 28 -7.55 -12.88 -29.78
N GLU A 29 -7.70 -11.58 -29.98
CA GLU A 29 -8.56 -11.07 -31.05
C GLU A 29 -7.80 -10.05 -31.89
N THR A 30 -7.64 -10.43 -33.15
CA THR A 30 -6.97 -9.72 -34.22
C THR A 30 -7.90 -8.66 -34.82
N LYS A 31 -7.57 -7.38 -34.65
CA LYS A 31 -8.23 -6.32 -35.43
C LYS A 31 -7.58 -6.26 -36.82
N LYS A 32 -8.36 -6.65 -37.83
CA LYS A 32 -7.99 -6.63 -39.24
C LYS A 32 -7.69 -5.21 -39.71
N LEU A 33 -6.49 -5.00 -40.24
CA LEU A 33 -6.18 -3.92 -41.17
C LEU A 33 -6.88 -4.20 -42.49
N GLN A 34 -7.76 -3.29 -42.92
CA GLN A 34 -8.28 -3.27 -44.29
C GLN A 34 -7.62 -2.09 -45.02
N TYR A 35 -6.54 -2.41 -45.72
CA TYR A 35 -5.78 -1.48 -46.55
C TYR A 35 -6.52 -1.31 -47.89
N SER A 36 -7.06 -0.12 -48.17
CA SER A 36 -7.64 0.20 -49.47
C SER A 36 -6.59 0.79 -50.42
N LYS A 37 -6.19 -0.05 -51.37
CA LYS A 37 -5.84 0.20 -52.78
C LYS A 37 -5.33 1.61 -53.16
N VAL A 38 -4.03 1.65 -53.43
CA VAL A 38 -3.31 2.67 -54.21
C VAL A 38 -3.90 2.81 -55.62
N SER A 39 -4.14 4.04 -56.09
CA SER A 39 -4.20 4.35 -57.51
C SER A 39 -3.46 5.66 -57.82
N ARG A 40 -2.53 5.57 -58.77
CA ARG A 40 -1.59 6.60 -59.21
C ARG A 40 -2.30 7.64 -60.10
N ARG A 41 -1.98 8.92 -59.93
CA ARG A 41 -2.07 9.92 -61.00
C ARG A 41 -0.81 10.78 -61.01
N ILE A 42 -0.10 10.67 -62.12
CA ILE A 42 1.07 11.45 -62.55
C ILE A 42 0.56 12.69 -63.28
N GLY A 43 1.18 13.85 -63.07
CA GLY A 43 1.10 14.97 -63.99
C GLY A 43 1.59 16.31 -63.41
N GLY A 44 2.65 16.88 -63.99
CA GLY A 44 2.82 18.34 -64.07
C GLY A 44 3.96 19.03 -63.29
N ILE A 45 5.21 18.83 -63.71
CA ILE A 45 6.25 19.82 -64.09
C ILE A 45 6.50 21.10 -63.22
N ALA A 46 7.77 21.21 -62.76
CA ALA A 46 8.69 22.36 -62.62
C ALA A 46 8.26 23.65 -61.87
N THR A 47 9.08 24.27 -61.01
CA THR A 47 10.41 24.87 -61.28
C THR A 47 11.05 25.31 -59.95
N MET A 48 12.37 25.50 -60.00
CA MET A 48 13.28 25.88 -58.90
C MET A 48 13.04 27.28 -58.32
N ALA A 49 13.31 27.48 -57.01
CA ALA A 49 13.99 28.67 -56.49
C ALA A 49 14.40 28.50 -55.01
N SER A 50 15.69 28.65 -54.75
CA SER A 50 16.30 28.75 -53.42
C SER A 50 15.90 30.04 -52.70
N VAL A 51 15.57 29.97 -51.41
CA VAL A 51 15.88 31.05 -50.45
C VAL A 51 16.24 30.42 -49.10
N LEU A 52 17.53 30.48 -48.77
CA LEU A 52 18.01 30.43 -47.40
C LEU A 52 17.47 31.68 -46.69
N LEU A 53 16.53 31.51 -45.78
CA LEU A 53 16.24 32.51 -44.75
C LEU A 53 16.43 31.83 -43.41
N ALA A 54 17.56 32.19 -42.79
CA ALA A 54 17.79 32.02 -41.37
C ALA A 54 16.60 32.60 -40.61
N GLY A 55 15.72 31.71 -40.16
CA GLY A 55 14.77 32.01 -39.10
C GLY A 55 15.44 31.58 -37.81
N ASP A 56 15.89 32.57 -37.04
CA ASP A 56 16.45 32.38 -35.71
C ASP A 56 15.61 31.39 -34.91
N ALA A 57 16.33 30.53 -34.19
CA ALA A 57 15.81 29.61 -33.22
C ALA A 57 14.96 30.35 -32.18
N VAL A 58 13.67 30.47 -32.47
CA VAL A 58 12.65 30.66 -31.44
C VAL A 58 11.95 29.32 -31.29
N PHE A 59 12.71 28.33 -30.80
CA PHE A 59 12.08 27.39 -29.88
C PHE A 59 11.52 28.27 -28.78
N ASN A 60 10.21 28.52 -28.79
CA ASN A 60 9.52 28.97 -27.60
C ASN A 60 9.80 27.90 -26.55
N LYS A 61 10.84 28.15 -25.77
CA LYS A 61 11.17 27.43 -24.56
C LYS A 61 10.19 27.93 -23.51
N GLU A 62 8.92 27.65 -23.75
CA GLU A 62 7.93 27.58 -22.69
C GLU A 62 8.30 26.32 -21.94
N GLY A 63 9.28 26.47 -21.06
CA GLY A 63 9.69 25.43 -20.14
C GLY A 63 8.43 25.04 -19.39
N ALA A 64 7.96 23.81 -19.62
CA ALA A 64 7.02 23.22 -18.71
C ALA A 64 7.67 23.33 -17.32
N ASN A 65 7.01 24.02 -16.41
CA ASN A 65 7.36 24.02 -15.00
C ASN A 65 7.09 22.58 -14.52
N GLY A 66 8.01 21.67 -14.80
CA GLY A 66 8.05 20.40 -14.09
C GLY A 66 8.13 20.77 -12.63
N PHE A 67 7.13 20.38 -11.84
CA PHE A 67 7.22 20.51 -10.40
C PHE A 67 8.51 19.83 -10.00
N GLU A 68 9.51 20.64 -9.67
CA GLU A 68 10.69 20.19 -8.96
C GLU A 68 10.14 19.79 -7.60
N PHE A 69 9.83 18.51 -7.46
CA PHE A 69 9.95 17.87 -6.15
C PHE A 69 11.44 17.95 -5.82
N GLY A 70 11.88 19.15 -5.43
CA GLY A 70 13.00 19.26 -4.53
C GLY A 70 12.65 18.25 -3.46
N MET A 71 13.45 17.20 -3.39
CA MET A 71 13.37 16.24 -2.32
C MET A 71 13.78 17.06 -1.10
N VAL A 72 12.80 17.81 -0.56
CA VAL A 72 12.81 18.33 0.80
C VAL A 72 13.31 17.13 1.57
N PRO A 73 14.44 17.23 2.30
CA PRO A 73 14.88 16.15 3.15
C PRO A 73 13.63 15.72 3.89
N LEU A 74 13.13 14.52 3.57
CA LEU A 74 11.98 13.90 4.23
C LEU A 74 12.26 14.19 5.69
N ASP A 75 11.48 15.09 6.34
CA ASP A 75 11.81 15.64 7.66
C ASP A 75 12.44 14.50 8.45
N GLU A 76 13.78 14.48 8.55
CA GLU A 76 14.48 13.20 8.75
C GLU A 76 14.34 12.93 10.22
N GLN A 77 13.18 12.38 10.56
CA GLN A 77 12.71 12.26 11.91
C GLN A 77 13.75 11.41 12.61
N THR A 78 14.42 12.03 13.58
CA THR A 78 15.44 11.33 14.35
C THR A 78 14.77 10.23 15.16
N VAL A 79 15.54 9.19 15.48
CA VAL A 79 15.02 8.09 16.30
C VAL A 79 14.56 8.61 17.66
N GLU A 80 15.31 9.57 18.22
CA GLU A 80 15.00 10.23 19.48
C GLU A 80 13.69 11.03 19.41
N GLN A 81 13.44 11.73 18.30
CA GLN A 81 12.17 12.44 18.09
C GLN A 81 11.00 11.45 17.97
N ALA A 82 11.18 10.34 17.26
CA ALA A 82 10.15 9.31 17.13
C ALA A 82 9.85 8.65 18.48
N GLU A 83 10.87 8.27 19.25
CA GLU A 83 10.73 7.67 20.58
C GLU A 83 10.09 8.65 21.58
N GLY A 84 10.38 9.94 21.48
CA GLY A 84 9.73 10.97 22.29
C GLY A 84 8.26 11.21 21.92
N GLY A 85 7.91 11.09 20.63
CA GLY A 85 6.56 11.36 20.11
C GLY A 85 5.58 10.19 20.19
N VAL A 86 6.08 8.95 20.09
CA VAL A 86 5.25 7.75 19.86
C VAL A 86 4.15 7.55 20.91
N ARG A 87 4.44 7.83 22.19
CA ARG A 87 3.47 7.69 23.27
C ARG A 87 2.34 8.72 23.15
N GLY A 88 2.68 9.96 22.79
CA GLY A 88 1.70 11.03 22.58
C GLY A 88 0.80 10.74 21.38
N HIS A 89 1.38 10.31 20.26
CA HIS A 89 0.61 9.96 19.07
C HIS A 89 -0.26 8.70 19.28
N ALA A 90 0.22 7.72 20.05
CA ALA A 90 -0.58 6.56 20.43
C ALA A 90 -1.78 6.96 21.31
N GLN A 91 -1.57 7.81 22.31
CA GLN A 91 -2.67 8.34 23.13
C GLN A 91 -3.67 9.16 22.30
N ALA A 92 -3.19 9.99 21.37
CA ALA A 92 -4.06 10.73 20.45
C ALA A 92 -4.90 9.80 19.57
N LEU A 93 -4.33 8.68 19.09
CA LEU A 93 -5.08 7.66 18.35
C LEU A 93 -6.21 7.07 19.19
N LEU A 94 -5.95 6.74 20.47
CA LEU A 94 -6.97 6.22 21.38
C LEU A 94 -8.01 7.27 21.80
N GLY A 95 -7.64 8.56 21.74
CA GLY A 95 -8.55 9.68 22.03
C GLY A 95 -9.77 9.77 21.11
N VAL A 96 -9.74 9.10 19.95
CA VAL A 96 -10.89 9.00 19.03
C VAL A 96 -12.12 8.38 19.69
N LYS A 97 -11.94 7.64 20.80
CA LYS A 97 -13.03 7.01 21.56
C LYS A 97 -14.19 7.95 21.84
N SER A 98 -13.90 9.19 22.27
CA SER A 98 -14.94 10.18 22.58
C SER A 98 -15.85 10.48 21.39
N LEU A 99 -15.28 10.55 20.18
CA LEU A 99 -16.01 10.76 18.92
C LEU A 99 -16.80 9.52 18.49
N LEU A 100 -16.30 8.32 18.82
CA LEU A 100 -17.01 7.06 18.57
C LEU A 100 -18.22 6.92 19.52
N GLU A 101 -18.07 7.30 20.79
CA GLU A 101 -19.16 7.28 21.78
C GLU A 101 -20.26 8.29 21.43
N SER A 102 -19.90 9.45 20.87
CA SER A 102 -20.85 10.45 20.37
C SER A 102 -21.33 10.19 18.94
N GLU A 103 -21.00 9.04 18.34
CA GLU A 103 -21.34 8.66 16.96
C GLU A 103 -20.99 9.73 15.91
N SER A 104 -19.96 10.53 16.18
CA SER A 104 -19.48 11.60 15.31
C SER A 104 -18.55 11.02 14.25
N TRP A 105 -19.12 10.19 13.38
CA TRP A 105 -18.39 9.28 12.49
C TRP A 105 -17.38 10.00 11.58
N LYS A 106 -17.75 11.14 10.99
CA LYS A 106 -16.88 11.87 10.05
C LYS A 106 -15.68 12.48 10.76
N GLU A 107 -15.92 13.04 11.93
CA GLU A 107 -14.91 13.64 12.81
C GLU A 107 -13.99 12.54 13.34
N ALA A 108 -14.56 11.40 13.77
CA ALA A 108 -13.81 10.23 14.20
C ALA A 108 -12.86 9.73 13.11
N GLN A 109 -13.34 9.57 11.86
CA GLN A 109 -12.50 9.18 10.74
C GLN A 109 -11.37 10.20 10.45
N LYS A 110 -11.68 11.50 10.53
CA LYS A 110 -10.69 12.56 10.31
C LYS A 110 -9.56 12.50 11.33
N GLU A 111 -9.90 12.44 12.62
CA GLU A 111 -8.92 12.37 13.70
C GLU A 111 -8.16 11.04 13.68
N LEU A 112 -8.84 9.92 13.40
CA LEU A 112 -8.22 8.62 13.24
C LEU A 112 -7.16 8.63 12.13
N ARG A 113 -7.48 9.15 10.94
CA ARG A 113 -6.54 9.21 9.81
C ARG A 113 -5.35 10.13 10.12
N ARG A 114 -5.60 11.27 10.77
CA ARG A 114 -4.54 12.20 11.19
C ARG A 114 -3.61 11.56 12.22
N ASN A 115 -4.15 11.05 13.31
CA ASN A 115 -3.37 10.49 14.42
C ASN A 115 -2.65 9.20 14.00
N SER A 116 -3.27 8.38 13.14
CA SER A 116 -2.61 7.21 12.58
C SER A 116 -1.46 7.57 11.63
N ALA A 117 -1.53 8.67 10.89
CA ALA A 117 -0.42 9.10 10.03
C ALA A 117 0.83 9.46 10.85
N TYR A 118 0.67 10.23 11.92
CA TYR A 118 1.78 10.55 12.83
C TYR A 118 2.35 9.29 13.49
N LEU A 119 1.48 8.42 14.01
CA LEU A 119 1.94 7.19 14.65
C LEU A 119 2.64 6.24 13.66
N LYS A 120 2.20 6.18 12.40
CA LYS A 120 2.90 5.41 11.36
C LYS A 120 4.33 5.91 11.18
N GLN A 121 4.50 7.22 11.10
CA GLN A 121 5.81 7.84 10.90
C GLN A 121 6.78 7.44 12.01
N ASP A 122 6.40 7.65 13.27
CA ASP A 122 7.23 7.29 14.43
C ASP A 122 7.60 5.81 14.44
N LEU A 123 6.60 4.95 14.25
CA LEU A 123 6.79 3.51 14.32
C LEU A 123 7.66 2.99 13.18
N TYR A 124 7.55 3.55 11.97
CA TYR A 124 8.46 3.21 10.88
C TYR A 124 9.90 3.55 11.24
N THR A 125 10.14 4.74 11.79
CA THR A 125 11.47 5.20 12.22
C THR A 125 12.03 4.27 13.30
N ILE A 126 11.26 3.99 14.35
CA ILE A 126 11.66 3.10 15.47
C ILE A 126 11.93 1.68 14.96
N ILE A 127 11.02 1.09 14.16
CA ILE A 127 11.19 -0.28 13.64
C ILE A 127 12.43 -0.39 12.74
N ASN A 128 12.79 0.69 12.05
CA ASN A 128 13.95 0.69 11.18
C ASN A 128 15.27 0.88 11.93
N SER A 129 15.26 1.49 13.12
CA SER A 129 16.45 1.63 13.97
C SER A 129 16.78 0.38 14.78
N LYS A 130 15.80 -0.48 15.09
CA LYS A 130 16.02 -1.72 15.87
C LYS A 130 16.87 -2.77 15.11
N PRO A 131 17.62 -3.64 15.81
CA PRO A 131 18.41 -4.70 15.19
C PRO A 131 17.54 -5.74 14.48
N GLY A 132 18.10 -6.41 13.47
CA GLY A 132 17.37 -7.30 12.56
C GLY A 132 16.50 -8.38 13.24
N ILE A 133 16.91 -8.90 14.40
CA ILE A 133 16.16 -9.92 15.14
C ILE A 133 14.88 -9.38 15.81
N GLN A 134 14.84 -8.10 16.16
CA GLN A 134 13.70 -7.46 16.83
C GLN A 134 12.65 -6.92 15.85
N ARG A 135 13.03 -6.71 14.59
CA ARG A 135 12.15 -6.12 13.57
C ARG A 135 10.94 -7.00 13.19
N PRO A 136 11.08 -8.33 13.01
CA PRO A 136 9.94 -9.19 12.63
C PRO A 136 8.75 -9.14 13.60
N PRO A 137 8.93 -9.32 14.93
CA PRO A 137 7.79 -9.23 15.86
C PRO A 137 7.18 -7.82 15.87
N LEU A 138 8.00 -6.76 15.84
CA LEU A 138 7.49 -5.38 15.80
C LEU A 138 6.69 -5.10 14.51
N ARG A 139 7.15 -5.57 13.36
CA ARG A 139 6.45 -5.43 12.08
C ARG A 139 5.11 -6.19 12.08
N LYS A 140 5.03 -7.31 12.77
CA LYS A 140 3.77 -8.04 12.95
C LYS A 140 2.77 -7.20 13.74
N THR A 141 3.14 -6.73 14.93
CA THR A 141 2.26 -5.88 15.75
C THR A 141 1.88 -4.58 15.02
N TYR A 142 2.84 -3.95 14.32
CA TYR A 142 2.58 -2.79 13.47
C TYR A 142 1.52 -3.07 12.39
N LYS A 143 1.65 -4.20 11.68
CA LYS A 143 0.69 -4.60 10.65
C LYS A 143 -0.70 -4.84 11.25
N ASP A 144 -0.76 -5.55 12.37
CA ASP A 144 -2.02 -5.88 13.04
C ASP A 144 -2.72 -4.61 13.54
N LEU A 145 -1.98 -3.66 14.13
CA LEU A 145 -2.50 -2.36 14.54
C LEU A 145 -3.13 -1.61 13.36
N PHE A 146 -2.38 -1.39 12.28
CA PHE A 146 -2.87 -0.58 11.17
C PHE A 146 -3.91 -1.27 10.30
N THR A 147 -3.98 -2.60 10.33
CA THR A 147 -5.12 -3.34 9.76
C THR A 147 -6.40 -3.03 10.53
N ASN A 148 -6.36 -3.05 11.86
CA ASN A 148 -7.53 -2.68 12.68
C ASN A 148 -7.90 -1.20 12.53
N VAL A 149 -6.92 -0.29 12.39
CA VAL A 149 -7.21 1.14 12.11
C VAL A 149 -7.96 1.31 10.78
N VAL A 150 -7.52 0.62 9.72
CA VAL A 150 -8.19 0.67 8.42
C VAL A 150 -9.60 0.06 8.49
N ASN A 151 -9.77 -1.06 9.19
CA ASN A 151 -11.07 -1.67 9.38
C ASN A 151 -12.01 -0.78 10.20
N LEU A 152 -11.51 -0.11 11.24
CA LEU A 152 -12.27 0.87 12.01
C LEU A 152 -12.70 2.04 11.12
N ASP A 153 -11.81 2.55 10.27
CA ASP A 153 -12.11 3.64 9.33
C ASP A 153 -13.26 3.26 8.37
N TYR A 154 -13.24 2.04 7.83
CA TYR A 154 -14.32 1.51 7.00
C TYR A 154 -15.62 1.28 7.79
N ALA A 155 -15.54 0.68 8.96
CA ALA A 155 -16.71 0.44 9.82
C ALA A 155 -17.37 1.75 10.24
N ALA A 156 -16.59 2.78 10.56
CA ALA A 156 -17.10 4.12 10.88
C ALA A 156 -17.75 4.78 9.65
N ARG A 157 -17.23 4.56 8.44
CA ARG A 157 -17.87 5.03 7.19
C ARG A 157 -19.25 4.41 7.02
N ASP A 158 -19.35 3.11 7.26
CA ASP A 158 -20.55 2.31 7.04
C ASP A 158 -21.48 2.33 8.27
N LYS A 159 -21.06 3.02 9.35
CA LYS A 159 -21.74 3.17 10.64
C LYS A 159 -22.04 1.83 11.33
N ASP A 160 -21.18 0.84 11.13
CA ASP A 160 -21.26 -0.44 11.83
C ASP A 160 -20.63 -0.31 13.22
N ALA A 161 -21.46 0.05 14.20
CA ALA A 161 -21.03 0.23 15.58
C ALA A 161 -20.40 -1.04 16.19
N ALA A 162 -20.89 -2.23 15.84
CA ALA A 162 -20.37 -3.48 16.40
C ALA A 162 -18.92 -3.69 15.95
N THR A 163 -18.67 -3.54 14.65
CA THR A 163 -17.33 -3.70 14.06
C THR A 163 -16.39 -2.57 14.49
N VAL A 164 -16.89 -1.33 14.63
CA VAL A 164 -16.10 -0.21 15.17
C VAL A 164 -15.55 -0.56 16.55
N TRP A 165 -16.40 -1.03 17.47
CA TRP A 165 -15.99 -1.32 18.84
C TRP A 165 -15.07 -2.54 18.94
N GLU A 166 -15.27 -3.54 18.08
CA GLU A 166 -14.34 -4.66 17.95
C GLU A 166 -12.95 -4.20 17.50
N CYS A 167 -12.89 -3.43 16.41
CA CYS A 167 -11.63 -2.88 15.90
C CYS A 167 -10.96 -1.97 16.94
N TYR A 168 -11.73 -1.13 17.63
CA TYR A 168 -11.22 -0.24 18.67
C TYR A 168 -10.58 -1.01 19.83
N LYS A 169 -11.22 -2.07 20.31
CA LYS A 169 -10.65 -2.95 21.35
C LYS A 169 -9.33 -3.58 20.90
N ASN A 170 -9.28 -4.07 19.66
CA ASN A 170 -8.05 -4.64 19.09
C ASN A 170 -6.94 -3.59 18.96
N ILE A 171 -7.28 -2.35 18.59
CA ILE A 171 -6.33 -1.22 18.55
C ILE A 171 -5.76 -0.96 19.94
N VAL A 172 -6.58 -0.90 20.99
CA VAL A 172 -6.11 -0.69 22.37
C VAL A 172 -5.11 -1.77 22.78
N ILE A 173 -5.43 -3.04 22.54
CA ILE A 173 -4.56 -4.19 22.89
C ILE A 173 -3.24 -4.13 22.11
N THR A 174 -3.31 -3.88 20.79
CA THR A 174 -2.11 -3.85 19.94
C THR A 174 -1.23 -2.64 20.22
N VAL A 175 -1.80 -1.48 20.57
CA VAL A 175 -1.03 -0.31 21.03
C VAL A 175 -0.30 -0.63 22.32
N ASP A 176 -0.94 -1.27 23.30
CA ASP A 176 -0.30 -1.63 24.57
C ASP A 176 0.84 -2.66 24.39
N ASP A 177 0.62 -3.71 23.59
CA ASP A 177 1.66 -4.68 23.22
C ASP A 177 2.83 -4.01 22.49
N LEU A 178 2.55 -3.07 21.59
CA LEU A 178 3.57 -2.34 20.85
C LEU A 178 4.39 -1.43 21.76
N LEU A 179 3.74 -0.63 22.62
CA LEU A 179 4.39 0.28 23.56
C LEU A 179 5.22 -0.45 24.62
N SER A 180 4.90 -1.72 24.89
CA SER A 180 5.68 -2.58 25.80
C SER A 180 6.95 -3.16 25.18
N ARG A 181 7.06 -3.13 23.84
CA ARG A 181 8.19 -3.70 23.08
C ARG A 181 9.20 -2.66 22.58
N ILE A 182 8.79 -1.39 22.50
CA ILE A 182 9.65 -0.28 22.02
C ILE A 182 10.47 0.31 23.15
#